data_AF-S4PRB1-F1
#
_entry.id   AF-S4PRB1-F1
#
_cell.length_a   1.000
_cell.length_b   1.000
_cell.length_c   1.000
_cell.angle_alpha   90.00
_cell.angle_beta   90.00
_cell.angle_gamma   90.00
#
_symmetry.space_group_name_H-M   'P 1'
#
loop_
_entity.id
_entity.type
_entity.pdbx_description
1 polymer ?
#
loop_
_entity_poly.entity_id
_entity_poly.type
_entity_poly.pdbx_seq_one_letter_code
_entity_poly.pdbx_strand_id
1 'polypeptide(L)' 'KVIGLEAADRIGGRICSVEYGDCYLDLGGAWCHGEKDNIVYDMANPLGLLAKPKPDHKYFLMSDGKLIS' A
#
# COMPACT_ATOMS: atom_id res chain seq x y z
N LYS A 1 14.19 1.07 29.85
CA LYS A 1 13.78 -0.27 29.37
C LYS A 1 12.37 -0.16 28.81
N VAL A 2 12.09 -0.78 27.65
CA VAL A 2 10.77 -0.77 27.00
C VAL A 2 10.45 -2.19 26.52
N ILE A 3 9.19 -2.62 26.67
CA ILE A 3 8.66 -3.92 26.20
C ILE A 3 7.38 -3.62 25.42
N GLY A 4 7.24 -4.19 24.21
CA GLY A 4 6.02 -4.15 23.41
C GLY A 4 5.30 -5.50 23.48
N LEU A 5 3.97 -5.48 23.54
CA LEU A 5 3.11 -6.66 23.52
C LEU A 5 2.21 -6.58 22.30
N GLU A 6 2.31 -7.56 21.41
CA GLU A 6 1.51 -7.71 20.20
C GLU A 6 0.72 -9.01 20.31
N ALA A 7 -0.56 -8.97 19.95
CA ALA A 7 -1.45 -10.13 20.05
C ALA A 7 -1.33 -11.02 18.80
N ALA A 8 -1.04 -10.43 17.65
CA ALA A 8 -0.77 -11.16 16.42
C ALA A 8 0.59 -11.86 16.46
N ASP A 9 0.76 -12.84 15.59
CA ASP A 9 2.03 -13.53 15.33
C ASP A 9 3.02 -12.71 14.49
N ARG A 10 2.66 -11.46 14.15
CA ARG A 10 3.47 -10.51 13.39
C ARG A 10 3.27 -9.08 13.89
N ILE A 11 4.27 -8.24 13.66
CA ILE A 11 4.16 -6.79 13.89
C ILE A 11 3.38 -6.09 12.77
N GLY A 12 3.13 -4.79 12.95
CA GLY A 12 2.61 -3.88 11.91
C GLY A 12 1.09 -3.67 11.95
N GLY A 13 0.34 -4.49 12.69
CA GLY A 13 -1.12 -4.34 12.81
C GLY A 13 -1.82 -4.36 11.45
N ARG A 14 -2.44 -3.24 11.07
CA ARG A 14 -3.13 -3.07 9.76
C ARG A 14 -2.20 -2.74 8.59
N ILE A 15 -0.90 -2.67 8.80
CA ILE A 15 0.09 -2.78 7.71
C ILE A 15 0.43 -4.26 7.58
N CYS A 16 0.11 -4.85 6.44
CA CYS A 16 0.18 -6.30 6.24
C CYS A 16 0.53 -6.62 4.79
N SER A 17 1.77 -7.05 4.57
CA SER A 17 2.25 -7.57 3.30
C SER A 17 2.38 -9.08 3.41
N VAL A 18 1.87 -9.82 2.43
CA VAL A 18 1.95 -11.29 2.37
C VAL A 18 2.62 -11.74 1.07
N GLU A 19 3.39 -12.81 1.13
CA GLU A 19 3.96 -13.42 -0.08
C GLU A 19 2.86 -14.07 -0.93
N TYR A 20 2.94 -13.86 -2.25
CA TYR A 20 2.03 -14.46 -3.21
C TYR A 20 2.76 -14.73 -4.53
N GLY A 21 3.08 -16.00 -4.79
CA GLY A 21 3.92 -16.36 -5.94
C GLY A 21 5.29 -15.68 -5.83
N ASP A 22 5.69 -14.98 -6.89
CA ASP A 22 6.99 -14.28 -6.96
C ASP A 22 6.90 -12.80 -6.50
N CYS A 23 5.83 -12.39 -5.81
CA CYS A 23 5.64 -11.03 -5.34
C CYS A 23 5.03 -10.94 -3.93
N TYR A 24 4.84 -9.70 -3.45
CA TYR A 24 4.13 -9.41 -2.22
C TYR A 24 2.80 -8.69 -2.53
N LEU A 25 1.77 -9.00 -1.75
CA LEU A 25 0.47 -8.32 -1.76
C LEU A 25 0.27 -7.58 -0.44
N ASP A 26 -0.08 -6.30 -0.52
CA ASP A 26 -0.48 -5.52 0.64
C ASP A 26 -1.97 -5.70 0.91
N LEU A 27 -2.30 -6.48 1.94
CA LEU A 27 -3.68 -6.66 2.44
C LEU A 27 -4.11 -5.54 3.40
N GLY A 28 -3.18 -4.63 3.71
CA GLY A 28 -3.34 -3.52 4.64
C GLY A 28 -3.13 -2.15 3.98
N GLY A 29 -2.46 -1.25 4.68
CA GLY A 29 -2.03 0.02 4.10
C GLY A 29 -1.04 -0.19 2.96
N ALA A 30 -1.44 0.21 1.74
CA ALA A 30 -0.67 0.01 0.50
C ALA A 30 -0.31 1.32 -0.23
N TRP A 31 -0.76 2.48 0.28
CA TRP A 31 -0.61 3.77 -0.39
C TRP A 31 -0.05 4.84 0.55
N CYS A 32 1.00 5.53 0.10
CA CYS A 32 1.48 6.77 0.72
C CYS A 32 0.90 7.95 -0.06
N HIS A 33 -0.19 8.54 0.43
CA HIS A 33 -0.88 9.61 -0.30
C HIS A 33 -0.23 10.98 -0.07
N GLY A 34 0.38 11.53 -1.13
CA GLY A 34 1.02 12.85 -1.11
C GLY A 34 2.45 12.83 -0.55
N GLU A 35 3.25 13.79 -1.00
CA GLU A 35 4.69 13.90 -0.66
C GLU A 35 4.98 15.07 0.28
N LYS A 36 4.14 16.11 0.29
CA LYS A 36 4.33 17.32 1.09
C LYS A 36 3.73 17.13 2.48
N ASP A 37 4.49 17.50 3.51
CA ASP A 37 4.08 17.43 4.92
C ASP A 37 3.62 16.01 5.34
N ASN A 38 4.20 14.98 4.72
CA ASN A 38 3.88 13.58 4.96
C ASN A 38 5.09 12.83 5.53
N ILE A 39 5.06 12.58 6.84
CA ILE A 39 6.15 11.90 7.54
C ILE A 39 6.43 10.50 7.00
N VAL A 40 5.42 9.80 6.48
CA VAL A 40 5.62 8.47 5.87
C VAL A 40 6.46 8.60 4.60
N TYR A 41 6.21 9.64 3.79
CA TYR A 41 7.02 9.93 2.60
C TYR A 41 8.46 10.28 3.00
N ASP A 42 8.63 11.19 3.95
CA ASP A 42 9.95 11.65 4.40
C ASP A 42 10.81 10.50 4.95
N MET A 43 10.18 9.52 5.60
CA MET A 43 10.87 8.34 6.14
C MET A 43 11.14 7.26 5.10
N ALA A 44 10.18 6.95 4.23
CA ALA A 44 10.25 5.79 3.33
C ALA A 44 10.92 6.11 1.98
N ASN A 45 10.79 7.33 1.47
CA ASN A 45 11.34 7.72 0.18
C ASN A 45 12.88 7.61 0.10
N PRO A 46 13.66 8.04 1.11
CA PRO A 46 15.13 7.89 1.07
C PRO A 46 15.61 6.43 1.05
N LEU A 47 14.76 5.50 1.48
CA LEU A 47 15.04 4.06 1.49
C LEU A 47 14.65 3.37 0.18
N GLY A 48 14.10 4.12 -0.80
CA GLY A 48 13.63 3.56 -2.06
C GLY A 48 12.42 2.64 -1.92
N LEU A 49 11.63 2.78 -0.86
CA LEU A 49 10.47 1.93 -0.56
C LEU A 49 9.16 2.41 -1.22
N LEU A 50 9.17 3.58 -1.86
CA LEU A 50 7.99 4.17 -2.51
C LEU A 50 8.15 4.18 -4.02
N ALA A 51 7.06 3.88 -4.73
CA ALA A 51 6.97 3.99 -6.17
C ALA A 51 5.99 5.10 -6.56
N LYS A 52 6.26 5.79 -7.68
CA LYS A 52 5.32 6.76 -8.25
C LYS A 52 4.40 6.06 -9.26
N PRO A 53 3.07 6.16 -9.13
CA PRO A 53 2.16 5.60 -10.10
C PRO A 53 2.31 6.32 -11.45
N LYS A 54 2.19 5.56 -12.54
CA LYS A 54 2.03 6.14 -13.89
C LYS A 54 0.62 6.76 -14.00
N PRO A 55 0.40 7.69 -14.93
CA PRO A 55 -0.95 8.16 -15.24
C PRO A 55 -1.88 6.98 -15.50
N ASP A 56 -3.04 6.96 -14.84
CA ASP A 56 -4.02 5.91 -14.96
C ASP A 56 -5.14 6.29 -15.95
N HIS A 57 -5.64 5.28 -16.67
CA HIS A 57 -6.88 5.39 -17.44
C HIS A 57 -7.99 4.72 -16.65
N LYS A 58 -9.07 5.46 -16.39
CA LYS A 58 -10.24 4.95 -15.66
C LYS A 58 -11.31 4.58 -16.67
N TYR A 59 -11.61 3.29 -16.75
CA TYR A 59 -12.72 2.77 -17.54
C TYR A 59 -13.87 2.43 -16.59
N PHE A 60 -15.07 2.87 -16.94
CA PHE A 60 -16.29 2.50 -16.21
C PHE A 60 -17.00 1.41 -16.99
N LEU A 61 -17.20 0.25 -16.37
CA LEU A 61 -17.87 -0.89 -17.01
C LEU A 61 -19.14 -1.24 -16.22
N MET A 62 -20.18 -1.62 -16.94
CA MET A 62 -21.37 -2.25 -16.39
C MET A 62 -21.04 -3.68 -15.93
N SER A 63 -21.92 -4.28 -15.13
CA SER A 63 -21.75 -5.66 -14.66
C SER A 63 -21.74 -6.71 -15.77
N ASP A 64 -22.27 -6.37 -16.95
CA ASP A 64 -22.21 -7.18 -18.18
C ASP A 64 -20.92 -6.96 -19.00
N GLY A 65 -20.00 -6.14 -18.51
CA GLY A 65 -18.74 -5.81 -19.18
C GLY A 65 -18.84 -4.71 -20.24
N LYS A 66 -20.01 -4.08 -20.43
CA LYS A 66 -20.15 -2.97 -21.38
C LYS A 66 -19.45 -1.71 -20.85
N LEU A 67 -18.58 -1.12 -21.69
CA LEU A 67 -17.95 0.18 -21.41
C LEU A 67 -19.00 1.31 -21.43
N ILE A 68 -18.99 2.13 -20.38
CA ILE A 68 -19.71 3.40 -20.31
C ILE A 68 -18.71 4.48 -20.73
N SER A 69 -18.91 5.04 -21.94
CA SER A 69 -18.12 6.16 -22.47
C SER A 69 -18.50 7.48 -21.82
#